data_AF-A0A6L9MW87-F1
#
_entry.id   AF-A0A6L9MW87-F1
#
_cell.length_a   1.000
_cell.length_b   1.000
_cell.length_c   1.000
_cell.angle_alpha   90.00
_cell.angle_beta   90.00
_cell.angle_gamma   90.00
#
_symmetry.space_group_name_H-M   'P 1'
#
loop_
_entity.id
_entity.type
_entity.pdbx_description
1 polymer ?
#
loop_
_entity_poly.entity_id
_entity_poly.type
_entity_poly.pdbx_seq_one_letter_code
_entity_poly.pdbx_strand_id
1 'polypeptide(L)'
;MELLYSLCVGVMTFSGVFLCLRGRTFPVVMGLMMLGYAVNLFLFSTGRLSLDGAAILGKSETYADPLPQALVLTAIVIGFAMTAFAVILSMRARADLGNDFVDGKEPPGRPKQSVSRWSSKQ
;
A
#
# COMPACT_ATOMS: atom_id res chain seq x y z
N MET A 1 5.86 -6.21 -24.56
CA MET A 1 5.80 -6.37 -23.10
C MET A 1 5.96 -5.06 -22.35
N GLU A 2 6.85 -4.17 -22.80
CA GLU A 2 7.17 -2.90 -22.12
C GLU A 2 5.96 -1.96 -21.99
N LEU A 3 5.11 -1.84 -23.01
CA LEU A 3 3.90 -1.00 -22.97
C LEU A 3 2.91 -1.45 -21.88
N LEU A 4 2.61 -2.75 -21.82
CA LEU A 4 1.72 -3.33 -20.80
C LEU A 4 2.30 -3.11 -19.39
N TYR A 5 3.61 -3.26 -19.25
CA TYR A 5 4.31 -3.03 -17.99
C TYR A 5 4.20 -1.59 -17.51
N SER A 6 4.52 -0.64 -18.39
CA SER A 6 4.43 0.80 -18.10
C SER A 6 3.01 1.21 -17.73
N LEU A 7 2.00 0.67 -18.44
CA LEU A 7 0.59 0.95 -18.16
C LEU A 7 0.15 0.36 -16.81
N CYS A 8 0.58 -0.85 -16.45
CA CYS A 8 0.33 -1.44 -15.13
C CYS A 8 0.92 -0.59 -14.01
N VAL A 9 2.20 -0.20 -14.11
CA VAL A 9 2.87 0.64 -13.10
C VAL A 9 2.18 2.00 -13.00
N GLY A 10 1.81 2.61 -14.13
CA GLY A 10 1.09 3.88 -14.17
C GLY A 10 -0.27 3.82 -13.49
N VAL A 11 -1.09 2.81 -13.81
CA VAL A 11 -2.42 2.62 -13.21
C VAL A 11 -2.33 2.29 -11.72
N MET A 12 -1.36 1.48 -11.30
CA MET A 12 -1.15 1.20 -9.88
C MET A 12 -0.72 2.43 -9.10
N THR A 13 0.19 3.23 -9.66
CA THR A 13 0.64 4.49 -9.04
C THR A 13 -0.50 5.49 -8.95
N PHE A 14 -1.27 5.67 -10.03
CA PHE A 14 -2.44 6.53 -10.05
C PHE A 14 -3.47 6.12 -9.01
N SER A 15 -3.80 4.82 -8.94
CA SER A 15 -4.76 4.29 -7.97
C SER A 15 -4.27 4.45 -6.53
N GLY A 16 -2.97 4.23 -6.27
CA GLY A 16 -2.36 4.43 -4.97
C GLY A 16 -2.46 5.89 -4.51
N VAL A 17 -2.07 6.84 -5.36
CA VAL A 17 -2.17 8.29 -5.08
C VAL A 17 -3.62 8.72 -4.88
N PHE A 18 -4.54 8.23 -5.73
CA PHE A 18 -5.97 8.52 -5.61
C PHE A 18 -6.54 8.06 -4.26
N LEU A 19 -6.16 6.87 -3.79
CA LEU A 19 -6.60 6.35 -2.49
C LEU A 19 -6.02 7.15 -1.32
N CYS A 20 -4.78 7.62 -1.42
CA CYS A 20 -4.16 8.49 -0.41
C CYS A 20 -4.90 9.83 -0.25
N LEU A 21 -5.54 10.34 -1.31
CA LEU A 21 -6.29 11.59 -1.28
C LEU A 21 -7.71 11.48 -0.69
N ARG A 22 -8.19 10.26 -0.36
CA ARG A 22 -9.59 10.00 0.02
C ARG A 22 -9.95 10.42 1.45
N GLY A 23 -9.00 10.95 2.22
CA GLY A 23 -9.24 11.55 3.55
C GLY A 23 -9.67 10.58 4.67
N ARG A 24 -9.63 9.27 4.42
CA ARG A 24 -9.90 8.23 5.42
C ARG A 24 -8.70 7.32 5.63
N THR A 25 -8.51 6.89 6.87
CA THR A 25 -7.30 6.17 7.29
C THR A 25 -7.17 4.82 6.58
N PHE A 26 -8.27 4.06 6.48
CA PHE A 26 -8.26 2.77 5.79
C PHE A 26 -7.89 2.86 4.28
N PRO A 27 -8.53 3.72 3.46
CA PRO A 27 -8.10 3.95 2.08
C PRO A 27 -6.65 4.41 1.93
N VAL A 28 -6.14 5.25 2.84
CA VAL A 28 -4.74 5.70 2.80
C VAL A 28 -3.78 4.53 2.97
N VAL A 29 -4.04 3.65 3.93
CA VAL A 29 -3.23 2.44 4.14
C VAL A 29 -3.25 1.53 2.90
N MET A 30 -4.42 1.32 2.31
CA MET A 30 -4.55 0.54 1.07
C MET A 30 -3.84 1.21 -0.11
N GLY A 31 -3.88 2.55 -0.20
CA GLY A 31 -3.16 3.33 -1.21
C GLY A 31 -1.64 3.20 -1.07
N LEU A 32 -1.12 3.27 0.15
CA LEU A 32 0.30 3.04 0.46
C LEU A 32 0.75 1.63 0.09
N MET A 33 -0.07 0.61 0.35
CA MET A 33 0.21 -0.77 -0.08
C MET A 33 0.29 -0.89 -1.61
N MET A 34 -0.69 -0.33 -2.34
CA MET A 34 -0.67 -0.33 -3.81
C MET A 34 0.57 0.39 -4.37
N LEU A 35 0.94 1.53 -3.78
CA LEU A 35 2.13 2.28 -4.20
C LEU A 35 3.41 1.47 -3.97
N GLY A 36 3.50 0.75 -2.84
CA GLY A 36 4.62 -0.16 -2.57
C GLY A 36 4.77 -1.26 -3.63
N TYR A 37 3.66 -1.86 -4.07
CA TYR A 37 3.70 -2.82 -5.17
C TYR A 37 4.09 -2.19 -6.51
N ALA A 38 3.62 -0.97 -6.80
CA ALA A 38 4.01 -0.23 -8.01
C ALA A 38 5.53 0.06 -8.03
N VAL A 39 6.11 0.44 -6.90
CA VAL A 39 7.55 0.66 -6.75
C VAL A 39 8.34 -0.64 -6.92
N ASN A 40 7.87 -1.75 -6.34
CA ASN A 40 8.52 -3.05 -6.51
C ASN A 40 8.56 -3.48 -7.99
N LEU A 41 7.47 -3.27 -8.72
CA LEU A 41 7.44 -3.47 -10.17
C LEU A 41 8.40 -2.49 -10.87
N PHE A 42 8.33 -1.21 -10.58
CA PHE A 42 9.24 -0.23 -11.18
C PHE A 42 10.73 -0.60 -11.03
N LEU A 43 11.14 -1.03 -9.83
CA LEU A 43 12.51 -1.53 -9.56
C LEU A 43 12.84 -2.81 -10.34
N PHE A 44 11.87 -3.72 -10.49
CA PHE A 44 12.07 -4.90 -11.33
C PHE A 44 12.31 -4.53 -12.80
N SER A 45 11.63 -3.49 -13.31
CA SER A 45 11.81 -3.02 -14.68
C SER A 45 13.20 -2.49 -14.99
N THR A 46 13.94 -1.98 -14.00
CA THR A 46 15.29 -1.43 -14.23
C THR A 46 16.32 -2.53 -14.49
N GLY A 47 16.02 -3.78 -14.14
CA GLY A 47 16.87 -4.95 -14.30
C GLY A 47 16.89 -5.62 -15.67
N ARG A 48 16.31 -4.98 -16.70
CA ARG A 48 15.90 -5.56 -17.99
C ARG A 48 14.84 -6.66 -17.83
N LEU A 49 13.75 -6.53 -18.60
CA LEU A 49 12.68 -7.53 -18.73
C LEU A 49 13.09 -8.74 -19.59
N SER A 50 14.36 -9.17 -19.53
CA SER A 50 14.82 -10.32 -20.31
C SER A 50 14.36 -11.61 -19.63
N LEU A 51 13.47 -12.35 -20.31
CA LEU A 51 12.76 -13.53 -19.81
C LEU A 51 13.64 -14.79 -19.64
N ASP A 52 14.89 -14.77 -20.11
CA ASP A 52 15.68 -15.98 -20.36
C ASP A 52 16.84 -16.23 -19.36
N GLY A 53 16.90 -15.43 -18.29
CA GLY A 53 17.91 -15.59 -17.25
C GLY A 53 17.33 -15.82 -15.87
N ALA A 54 17.26 -17.07 -15.43
CA ALA A 54 17.14 -17.31 -13.99
C ALA A 54 18.47 -16.89 -13.34
N ALA A 55 18.43 -16.08 -12.27
CA ALA A 55 19.60 -15.77 -11.45
C ALA A 55 20.02 -16.97 -10.57
N ILE A 56 19.96 -18.18 -11.12
CA ILE A 56 20.30 -19.44 -10.47
C ILE A 56 21.56 -19.95 -11.17
N LEU A 57 22.66 -20.01 -10.42
CA LEU A 57 23.91 -20.56 -10.92
C LEU A 57 23.71 -22.00 -11.43
N GLY A 58 24.06 -22.24 -12.69
CA GLY A 58 24.11 -23.58 -13.28
C GLY A 58 22.90 -24.06 -14.08
N LYS A 59 21.94 -23.18 -14.47
CA LYS A 59 20.74 -23.60 -15.23
C LYS A 59 20.44 -22.82 -16.52
N SER A 60 21.15 -21.72 -16.80
CA SER A 60 21.06 -20.95 -18.06
C SER A 60 22.43 -20.35 -18.42
N GLU A 61 22.72 -20.22 -19.71
CA GLU A 61 23.89 -19.49 -20.23
C GLU A 61 23.74 -17.96 -20.09
N THR A 62 22.50 -17.49 -19.92
CA THR A 62 22.17 -16.07 -19.71
C THR A 62 21.80 -15.85 -18.25
N TYR A 63 22.61 -15.07 -17.53
CA TYR A 63 22.29 -14.65 -16.16
C TYR A 63 21.46 -13.37 -16.18
N ALA A 64 20.37 -13.31 -15.41
CA ALA A 64 19.70 -12.04 -15.11
C ALA A 64 20.45 -11.28 -14.03
N ASP A 65 20.34 -9.95 -14.05
CA ASP A 65 20.97 -9.08 -13.07
C ASP A 65 20.43 -9.38 -11.65
N PRO A 66 21.27 -9.84 -10.71
CA PRO A 66 20.81 -10.19 -9.36
C PRO A 66 20.55 -8.96 -8.49
N LEU A 67 21.05 -7.78 -8.90
CA LEU A 67 20.95 -6.54 -8.15
C LEU A 67 19.50 -6.04 -7.99
N PRO A 68 18.70 -5.89 -9.07
CA PRO A 68 17.27 -5.57 -8.96
C PRO A 68 16.48 -6.55 -8.08
N GLN A 69 16.81 -7.84 -8.13
CA GLN A 69 16.11 -8.86 -7.34
C GLN A 69 16.39 -8.70 -5.84
N ALA A 70 17.65 -8.46 -5.47
CA ALA A 70 18.02 -8.17 -4.09
C ALA A 70 17.34 -6.89 -3.56
N LEU A 71 17.33 -5.84 -4.37
CA LEU A 71 16.66 -4.57 -4.02
C LEU A 71 15.15 -4.75 -3.81
N VAL A 72 14.48 -5.52 -4.66
CA VAL A 72 13.04 -5.82 -4.51
C VAL A 72 12.77 -6.63 -3.25
N LEU A 73 13.59 -7.63 -2.92
CA LEU A 73 13.41 -8.39 -1.67
C LEU A 73 13.55 -7.49 -0.43
N THR A 74 14.52 -6.58 -0.42
CA THR A 74 14.65 -5.58 0.66
C THR A 74 13.45 -4.65 0.72
N ALA A 75 12.98 -4.15 -0.43
CA ALA A 75 11.81 -3.28 -0.52
C ALA A 75 10.53 -3.97 -0.01
N ILE A 76 10.35 -5.27 -0.29
CA ILE A 76 9.22 -6.07 0.20
C ILE A 76 9.23 -6.14 1.73
N VAL A 77 10.37 -6.41 2.36
CA VAL A 77 10.47 -6.53 3.82
C VAL A 77 10.22 -5.18 4.51
N ILE A 78 10.82 -4.09 4.00
CA ILE A 78 10.58 -2.74 4.51
C ILE A 78 9.11 -2.36 4.33
N GLY A 79 8.54 -2.61 3.14
CA GLY A 79 7.14 -2.35 2.85
C GLY A 79 6.20 -3.11 3.79
N PHE A 80 6.49 -4.37 4.07
CA PHE A 80 5.72 -5.19 5.01
C PHE A 80 5.77 -4.61 6.43
N ALA A 81 6.96 -4.30 6.95
CA ALA A 81 7.12 -3.73 8.29
C ALA A 81 6.41 -2.38 8.44
N MET A 82 6.58 -1.48 7.46
CA MET A 82 5.94 -0.16 7.46
C MET A 82 4.41 -0.26 7.34
N THR A 83 3.92 -1.21 6.54
CA THR A 83 2.48 -1.45 6.38
C THR A 83 1.86 -2.01 7.66
N ALA A 84 2.51 -3.00 8.28
CA ALA A 84 2.04 -3.55 9.56
C ALA A 84 1.97 -2.46 10.64
N PHE A 85 3.00 -1.61 10.71
CA PHE A 85 3.02 -0.46 11.60
C PHE A 85 1.87 0.52 11.31
N ALA A 86 1.67 0.89 10.04
CA ALA A 86 0.59 1.78 9.63
C ALA A 86 -0.80 1.22 9.96
N VAL A 87 -1.02 -0.08 9.78
CA VAL A 87 -2.28 -0.76 10.15
C VAL A 87 -2.51 -0.70 11.66
N ILE A 88 -1.50 -1.02 12.47
CA ILE A 88 -1.60 -0.96 13.93
C ILE A 88 -1.91 0.47 14.40
N LEU A 89 -1.23 1.47 13.85
CA LEU A 89 -1.53 2.88 14.14
C LEU A 89 -2.95 3.27 13.73
N SER A 90 -3.42 2.79 12.57
CA SER A 90 -4.77 3.07 12.09
C SER A 90 -5.84 2.46 12.99
N MET A 91 -5.61 1.23 13.46
CA MET A 91 -6.49 0.57 14.44
C MET A 91 -6.49 1.31 15.77
N ARG A 92 -5.31 1.76 16.24
CA ARG A 92 -5.19 2.51 17.48
C ARG A 92 -5.87 3.88 17.39
N ALA A 93 -5.66 4.61 16.29
CA ALA A 93 -6.32 5.89 16.04
C ALA A 93 -7.84 5.73 15.98
N ARG A 94 -8.36 4.68 15.34
CA ARG A 94 -9.80 4.40 15.36
C ARG A 94 -10.32 4.11 16.77
N ALA A 95 -9.57 3.38 17.59
CA ALA A 95 -9.95 3.08 18.96
C ALA A 95 -9.95 4.34 19.84
N ASP A 96 -8.98 5.23 19.66
CA ASP A 96 -8.82 6.44 20.48
C ASP A 96 -9.77 7.58 20.05
N LEU A 97 -9.98 7.78 18.74
CA LEU A 97 -10.79 8.88 18.20
C LEU A 97 -12.25 8.49 17.91
N GLY A 98 -12.57 7.19 17.85
CA GLY A 98 -13.90 6.68 17.50
C GLY A 98 -14.32 6.95 16.04
N ASN A 99 -13.45 7.55 15.22
CA ASN A 99 -13.70 7.85 13.81
C ASN A 99 -12.55 7.37 12.91
N ASP A 100 -12.79 7.33 11.60
CA ASP A 100 -11.87 6.77 10.57
C ASP A 100 -11.33 7.88 9.63
N PHE A 101 -11.37 9.14 10.09
CA PHE A 101 -10.84 10.28 9.35
C PHE A 101 -9.38 10.49 9.70
N VAL A 102 -8.57 10.81 8.68
CA VAL A 102 -7.13 11.03 8.86
C VAL A 102 -6.87 12.24 9.77
N ASP A 103 -7.70 13.28 9.66
CA ASP A 103 -7.58 14.52 10.45
C ASP A 103 -8.17 14.39 11.85
N GLY A 104 -8.78 13.25 12.19
CA GLY A 104 -9.42 13.00 13.48
C GLY A 104 -10.66 13.84 13.78
N LYS A 105 -11.05 14.76 12.89
CA LYS A 105 -12.24 15.60 13.02
C LYS A 105 -13.42 14.96 12.28
N GLU A 106 -14.57 14.91 12.93
CA GLU A 106 -15.83 14.62 12.24
C GLU A 106 -16.18 15.81 11.31
N PRO A 107 -16.72 15.55 10.11
CA PRO A 107 -17.11 16.61 9.20
C PRO A 107 -18.15 17.53 9.84
N PRO A 108 -17.99 18.87 9.74
CA PRO A 108 -18.93 19.81 10.34
C PRO A 108 -20.31 19.61 9.70
N GLY A 109 -21.28 19.13 10.48
CA GLY A 109 -22.67 18.96 10.02
C GLY A 109 -23.34 17.63 10.33
N ARG A 110 -22.65 16.64 10.94
CA ARG A 110 -23.34 15.42 11.42
C ARG A 110 -23.95 15.68 12.81
N PRO A 111 -25.27 15.52 12.99
CA PRO A 111 -25.86 15.62 14.32
C PRO A 111 -25.28 14.51 15.21
N LYS A 112 -24.74 14.89 16.37
CA LYS A 112 -24.31 13.94 17.41
C LYS A 112 -25.49 13.03 17.73
N GLN A 113 -25.44 11.76 17.31
CA GLN A 113 -26.44 10.79 17.70
C GLN A 113 -26.33 10.61 19.22
N SER A 114 -27.27 11.21 19.96
CA SER A 114 -27.42 11.02 21.39
C SER A 114 -27.83 9.58 21.66
N VAL A 115 -26.86 8.70 21.85
CA VAL A 115 -27.07 7.37 22.42
C VAL A 115 -27.33 7.55 23.92
N SER A 116 -28.52 8.04 24.30
CA SER A 116 -28.87 8.21 25.73
C SER A 116 -30.36 8.05 26.04
N ARG A 117 -31.07 7.09 25.41
CA ARG A 117 -32.51 6.91 25.74
C ARG A 117 -33.02 5.48 25.89
N TRP A 118 -32.16 4.47 25.99
CA TRP A 118 -32.62 3.07 26.09
C TRP A 118 -32.12 2.30 27.31
N SER A 119 -31.48 2.95 28.29
CA SER A 119 -30.99 2.29 29.52
C SER A 119 -31.80 2.61 30.79
N SER A 120 -32.95 3.31 30.71
CA SER A 120 -33.70 3.74 31.91
C SER A 120 -35.14 3.21 31.98
N LYS A 121 -35.48 2.15 31.23
CA LYS A 121 -36.84 1.56 31.24
C LYS A 121 -36.84 0.02 31.27
N GLN A 122 -35.94 -0.59 32.03
CA GLN A 122 -36.09 -1.96 32.53
C GLN A 122 -35.46 -2.05 33.91
#